data_AF-A0A7J6RP29-F1
#
_entry.id   AF-A0A7J6RP29-F1
#
_cell.length_a   1.000
_cell.length_b   1.000
_cell.length_c   1.000
_cell.angle_alpha   90.00
_cell.angle_beta   90.00
_cell.angle_gamma   90.00
#
_symmetry.space_group_name_H-M   'P 1'
#
loop_
_entity.id
_entity.type
_entity.pdbx_description
1 polymer ?
#
loop_
_entity_poly.entity_id
_entity_poly.type
_entity_poly.pdbx_seq_one_letter_code
_entity_poly.pdbx_strand_id
1 'polypeptide(L)'
;AFARVDREELPPDVSSEHKKVPLTSPADGLKQIIGLLNHSMPMLIIYGGKDKLVPPESSRRIARRAIPELTTVVELPESGHALMLQCEEELHAILEEHFRKIDDCLVADVSRL
;
A
#
# COMPACT_ATOMS: atom_id res chain seq x y z
N ALA A 1 19.25 -25.02 -27.63
CA ALA A 1 19.65 -23.90 -28.49
C ALA A 1 18.94 -22.66 -27.97
N PHE A 2 19.68 -21.71 -27.38
CA PHE A 2 19.11 -20.47 -26.84
C PHE A 2 19.36 -19.35 -27.85
N ALA A 3 18.30 -18.68 -28.28
CA ALA A 3 18.36 -17.57 -29.22
C ALA A 3 19.09 -16.39 -28.57
N ARG A 4 20.09 -15.85 -29.30
CA ARG A 4 20.68 -14.55 -29.00
C ARG A 4 19.65 -13.48 -29.35
N VAL A 5 19.31 -12.64 -28.39
CA VAL A 5 18.57 -11.40 -28.64
C VAL A 5 19.62 -10.33 -28.87
N ASP A 6 19.62 -9.74 -30.07
CA ASP A 6 20.53 -8.68 -30.46
C ASP A 6 20.34 -7.44 -29.58
N ARG A 7 21.46 -6.96 -29.02
CA ARG A 7 21.54 -5.71 -28.26
C ARG A 7 21.62 -4.56 -29.24
N GLU A 8 20.51 -4.07 -29.75
CA GLU A 8 20.49 -2.74 -30.37
C GLU A 8 19.05 -2.24 -30.48
N GLU A 9 18.66 -1.46 -29.47
CA GLU A 9 17.70 -0.33 -29.47
C GLU A 9 17.26 -0.07 -28.02
N LEU A 10 18.22 0.36 -27.19
CA LEU A 10 17.89 1.01 -25.93
C LEU A 10 17.33 2.40 -26.27
N PRO A 11 16.17 2.81 -25.71
CA PRO A 11 15.64 4.14 -25.92
C PRO A 11 16.66 5.20 -25.45
N PRO A 12 16.69 6.38 -26.10
CA PRO A 12 17.65 7.43 -25.78
C PRO A 12 17.55 7.82 -24.30
N ASP A 13 18.72 8.00 -23.70
CA ASP A 13 18.97 8.33 -22.30
C ASP A 13 17.97 9.37 -21.76
N VAL A 14 17.03 8.89 -20.93
CA VAL A 14 16.07 9.74 -20.21
C VAL A 14 16.81 10.39 -19.03
N SER A 15 17.75 11.26 -19.36
CA SER A 15 18.52 12.07 -18.42
C SER A 15 17.76 13.31 -17.92
N SER A 16 16.42 13.30 -17.99
CA SER A 16 15.60 14.36 -17.43
C SER A 16 15.39 14.15 -15.94
N GLU A 17 16.27 14.76 -15.14
CA GLU A 17 16.00 15.31 -13.80
C GLU A 17 15.05 14.52 -12.89
N HIS A 18 15.25 13.21 -12.75
CA HIS A 18 14.85 12.56 -11.51
C HIS A 18 15.80 13.06 -10.42
N LYS A 19 15.39 14.16 -9.77
CA LYS A 19 15.96 14.59 -8.48
C LYS A 19 16.12 13.33 -7.66
N LYS A 20 17.37 12.88 -7.42
CA LYS A 20 17.67 11.63 -6.72
C LYS A 20 16.93 11.67 -5.39
N VAL A 21 15.73 11.12 -5.34
CA VAL A 21 15.03 10.89 -4.09
C VAL A 21 15.94 9.88 -3.40
N PRO A 22 16.55 10.22 -2.26
CA PRO A 22 17.38 9.27 -1.54
C PRO A 22 16.55 8.00 -1.41
N LEU A 23 17.14 6.84 -1.72
CA LEU A 23 16.54 5.56 -1.37
C LEU A 23 16.35 5.61 0.14
N THR A 24 15.16 6.00 0.56
CA THR A 24 14.81 6.18 1.96
C THR A 24 14.88 4.80 2.55
N SER A 25 15.59 4.66 3.67
CA SER A 25 15.58 3.39 4.38
C SER A 25 14.11 3.02 4.68
N PRO A 26 13.75 1.74 4.82
CA PRO A 26 12.38 1.37 5.23
C PRO A 26 11.90 2.14 6.49
N ALA A 27 12.84 2.54 7.35
CA ALA A 27 12.58 3.38 8.53
C ALA A 27 12.22 4.85 8.19
N ASP A 28 12.69 5.40 7.08
CA ASP A 28 12.36 6.74 6.63
C ASP A 28 11.01 6.79 5.90
N GLY A 29 10.62 5.70 5.20
CA GLY A 29 9.26 5.54 4.68
C GLY A 29 8.20 5.56 5.80
N LEU A 30 8.49 4.94 6.94
CA LEU A 30 7.63 4.97 8.13
C LEU A 30 7.38 6.40 8.66
N LYS A 31 8.37 7.29 8.59
CA LYS A 31 8.19 8.70 9.02
C LYS A 31 7.25 9.47 8.10
N GLN A 32 7.30 9.20 6.80
CA GLN A 32 6.39 9.83 5.83
C GLN A 32 4.95 9.35 6.02
N ILE A 33 4.75 8.06 6.29
CA ILE A 33 3.43 7.49 6.57
C ILE A 33 2.83 8.11 7.84
N ILE A 34 3.62 8.38 8.88
CA ILE A 34 3.13 9.01 10.10
C ILE A 34 2.57 10.42 9.83
N GLY A 35 3.15 11.17 8.89
CA GLY A 35 2.63 12.48 8.47
C GLY A 35 1.23 12.40 7.82
N LEU A 36 0.88 11.26 7.22
CA LEU A 36 -0.42 11.01 6.59
C LEU A 36 -1.51 10.56 7.59
N LEU A 37 -1.15 10.24 8.85
CA LEU A 37 -2.10 9.70 9.83
C LEU A 37 -3.07 10.73 10.42
N ASN A 38 -2.86 12.02 10.15
CA ASN A 38 -3.78 13.11 10.51
C ASN A 38 -4.75 13.47 9.38
N HIS A 39 -5.08 12.52 8.50
CA HIS A 39 -6.03 12.76 7.41
C HIS A 39 -7.44 12.29 7.77
N SER A 40 -8.43 13.10 7.39
CA SER A 40 -9.86 12.83 7.53
C SER A 40 -10.40 11.86 6.47
N MET A 41 -9.54 11.07 5.84
CA MET A 41 -9.91 10.15 4.76
C MET A 41 -9.92 8.72 5.28
N PRO A 42 -10.87 7.88 4.83
CA PRO A 42 -10.84 6.44 5.10
C PRO A 42 -9.52 5.81 4.65
N MET A 43 -8.97 4.94 5.48
CA MET A 43 -7.68 4.28 5.27
C MET A 43 -7.82 2.77 5.42
N LEU A 44 -7.16 2.03 4.53
CA LEU A 44 -7.02 0.59 4.60
C LEU A 44 -5.54 0.22 4.77
N ILE A 45 -5.21 -0.44 5.87
CA ILE A 45 -3.87 -0.97 6.14
C ILE A 45 -3.93 -2.49 5.98
N ILE A 46 -3.32 -3.01 4.92
CA ILE A 46 -3.18 -4.45 4.68
C ILE A 46 -1.70 -4.84 4.77
N TYR A 47 -1.39 -5.93 5.48
CA TYR A 47 -0.03 -6.42 5.60
C TYR A 47 0.03 -7.95 5.78
N GLY A 48 1.15 -8.54 5.38
CA GLY A 48 1.40 -9.98 5.54
C GLY A 48 2.01 -10.32 6.89
N GLY A 49 1.50 -11.35 7.56
CA GLY A 49 1.97 -11.81 8.87
C GLY A 49 3.40 -12.39 8.86
N LYS A 50 3.89 -12.81 7.69
CA LYS A 50 5.24 -13.34 7.47
C LYS A 50 6.15 -12.37 6.70
N ASP A 51 5.76 -11.11 6.56
CA ASP A 51 6.59 -10.10 5.89
C ASP A 51 7.90 -9.87 6.66
N LYS A 52 9.03 -10.12 5.97
CA LYS A 52 10.38 -9.92 6.50
C LYS A 52 11.00 -8.59 6.07
N LEU A 53 10.48 -7.97 5.00
CA LEU A 53 10.96 -6.69 4.50
C LEU A 53 10.36 -5.54 5.31
N VAL A 54 9.06 -5.61 5.58
CA VAL A 54 8.33 -4.69 6.46
C VAL A 54 7.64 -5.52 7.54
N PRO A 55 8.24 -5.68 8.73
CA PRO A 55 7.68 -6.55 9.77
C PRO A 55 6.25 -6.13 10.15
N PRO A 56 5.34 -7.08 10.45
CA PRO A 56 3.95 -6.83 10.84
C PRO A 56 3.78 -5.77 11.93
N GLU A 57 4.72 -5.71 12.87
CA GLU A 57 4.72 -4.72 13.95
C GLU A 57 4.78 -3.28 13.44
N SER A 58 5.38 -3.03 12.27
CA SER A 58 5.41 -1.72 11.64
C SER A 58 3.99 -1.25 11.28
N SER A 59 3.20 -2.13 10.65
CA SER A 59 1.81 -1.86 10.28
C SER A 59 0.92 -1.71 11.52
N ARG A 60 1.12 -2.55 12.54
CA ARG A 60 0.42 -2.41 13.83
C ARG A 60 0.72 -1.08 14.52
N ARG A 61 1.96 -0.59 14.45
CA ARG A 61 2.34 0.74 14.98
C ARG A 61 1.69 1.89 14.22
N ILE A 62 1.51 1.75 12.91
CA ILE A 62 0.79 2.74 12.09
C ILE A 62 -0.69 2.73 12.49
N ALA A 63 -1.32 1.56 12.53
CA ALA A 63 -2.72 1.38 12.92
C ALA A 63 -3.04 1.99 14.30
N ARG A 64 -2.17 1.79 15.30
CA ARG A 64 -2.35 2.37 16.65
C ARG A 64 -2.33 3.91 16.70
N ARG A 65 -1.80 4.55 15.66
CA ARG A 65 -1.70 6.02 15.56
C ARG A 65 -2.71 6.61 14.58
N ALA A 66 -3.40 5.76 13.81
CA ALA A 66 -4.43 6.18 12.89
C ALA A 66 -5.74 6.46 13.63
N ILE A 67 -6.65 7.19 13.00
CA ILE A 67 -8.00 7.46 13.54
C ILE A 67 -8.81 6.16 13.43
N PRO A 68 -9.21 5.53 14.55
CA PRO A 68 -9.84 4.20 14.54
C PRO A 68 -11.11 4.14 13.70
N GLU A 69 -11.93 5.19 13.73
CA GLU A 69 -13.21 5.28 13.01
C GLU A 69 -13.04 5.33 11.50
N LEU A 70 -11.86 5.75 11.02
CA LEU A 70 -11.56 5.88 9.60
C LEU A 70 -10.61 4.78 9.10
N THR A 71 -10.12 3.90 9.97
CA THR A 71 -9.05 2.96 9.61
C THR A 71 -9.51 1.52 9.69
N THR A 72 -9.44 0.81 8.57
CA THR A 72 -9.58 -0.65 8.51
C THR A 72 -8.20 -1.29 8.48
N VAL A 73 -7.98 -2.31 9.31
CA VAL A 73 -6.69 -3.01 9.41
C VAL A 73 -6.92 -4.49 9.13
N VAL A 74 -6.19 -5.05 8.17
CA VAL A 74 -6.28 -6.46 7.80
C VAL A 74 -4.88 -7.07 7.80
N GLU A 75 -4.72 -8.15 8.58
CA GLU A 75 -3.53 -8.98 8.56
C GLU A 75 -3.81 -10.25 7.78
N LEU A 76 -2.95 -10.57 6.82
CA LEU A 76 -2.95 -11.81 6.06
C LEU A 76 -1.88 -12.74 6.65
N PRO A 77 -2.21 -13.64 7.59
CA PRO A 77 -1.23 -14.26 8.48
C PRO A 77 -0.17 -15.09 7.74
N GLU A 78 -0.55 -15.69 6.61
CA GLU A 78 0.33 -16.59 5.86
C GLU A 78 1.11 -15.89 4.74
N SER A 79 0.87 -14.59 4.49
CA SER A 79 1.51 -13.86 3.39
C SER A 79 2.77 -13.10 3.82
N GLY A 80 3.67 -12.90 2.86
CA GLY A 80 4.87 -12.08 2.96
C GLY A 80 4.67 -10.69 2.38
N HIS A 81 5.76 -10.08 1.91
CA HIS A 81 5.73 -8.70 1.39
C HIS A 81 4.90 -8.55 0.11
N ALA A 82 5.04 -9.50 -0.82
CA ALA A 82 4.36 -9.47 -2.11
C ALA A 82 2.94 -10.07 -2.03
N LEU A 83 2.13 -9.53 -1.12
CA LEU A 83 0.76 -9.98 -0.83
C LEU A 83 -0.16 -9.98 -2.07
N MET A 84 0.06 -9.06 -3.01
CA MET A 84 -0.70 -9.01 -4.27
C MET A 84 -0.44 -10.21 -5.19
N LEU A 85 0.70 -10.91 -5.03
CA LEU A 85 1.04 -12.10 -5.80
C LEU A 85 0.67 -13.40 -5.07
N GLN A 86 0.55 -13.35 -3.75
CA GLN A 86 0.32 -14.54 -2.91
C GLN A 86 -1.16 -14.75 -2.59
N CYS A 87 -1.90 -13.65 -2.44
CA CYS A 87 -3.27 -13.63 -1.94
C CYS A 87 -4.13 -12.73 -2.84
N GLU A 88 -4.02 -12.89 -4.16
CA GLU A 88 -4.68 -12.02 -5.15
C GLU A 88 -6.20 -11.93 -4.91
N GLU A 89 -6.88 -13.07 -4.84
CA GLU A 89 -8.34 -13.12 -4.65
C GLU A 89 -8.77 -12.53 -3.30
N GLU A 90 -8.06 -12.87 -2.23
CA GLU A 90 -8.36 -12.37 -0.89
C GLU A 90 -8.12 -10.85 -0.80
N LEU A 91 -7.02 -10.37 -1.37
CA LEU A 91 -6.72 -8.94 -1.46
C LEU A 91 -7.80 -8.19 -2.25
N HIS A 92 -8.24 -8.75 -3.38
CA HIS A 92 -9.26 -8.14 -4.21
C HIS A 92 -10.59 -8.04 -3.44
N ALA A 93 -11.02 -9.10 -2.77
CA ALA A 93 -12.23 -9.09 -1.95
C ALA A 93 -12.17 -8.04 -0.82
N ILE A 94 -11.01 -7.90 -0.17
CA ILE A 94 -10.80 -6.88 0.87
C ILE A 94 -10.92 -5.46 0.28
N LEU A 95 -10.34 -5.22 -0.91
CA LEU A 95 -10.41 -3.93 -1.58
C LEU A 95 -11.85 -3.59 -1.99
N GLU A 96 -12.57 -4.51 -2.62
CA GLU A 96 -13.97 -4.32 -3.02
C GLU A 96 -14.86 -3.99 -1.81
N GLU A 97 -14.69 -4.72 -0.72
CA GLU A 97 -15.45 -4.49 0.51
C GLU A 97 -15.13 -3.12 1.12
N HIS A 98 -13.86 -2.71 1.11
CA HIS A 98 -13.48 -1.40 1.62
C HIS A 98 -14.06 -0.26 0.77
N PHE A 99 -13.97 -0.35 -0.55
CA PHE A 99 -14.52 0.67 -1.45
C PHE A 99 -16.04 0.77 -1.32
N ARG A 100 -16.75 -0.36 -1.22
CA ARG A 100 -18.20 -0.37 -0.99
C ARG A 100 -18.59 0.39 0.28
N LYS A 101 -17.88 0.18 1.40
CA LYS A 101 -18.13 0.91 2.66
C LYS A 101 -17.92 2.41 2.52
N ILE A 102 -16.90 2.81 1.76
CA ILE A 102 -16.65 4.24 1.50
C ILE A 102 -17.79 4.82 0.67
N ASP A 103 -18.21 4.14 -0.39
CA ASP A 103 -19.30 4.60 -1.26
C ASP A 103 -20.62 4.73 -0.48
N ASP A 104 -20.96 3.74 0.35
CA ASP A 104 -22.16 3.77 1.20
C ASP A 104 -22.13 4.96 2.19
N CYS A 105 -20.97 5.26 2.79
CA CYS A 105 -20.80 6.43 3.64
C CYS A 105 -20.98 7.74 2.87
N LEU A 106 -20.40 7.86 1.68
CA LEU A 106 -20.52 9.06 0.84
C LEU A 106 -21.97 9.29 0.38
N VAL A 107 -22.68 8.23 -0.01
CA VAL A 107 -24.10 8.31 -0.39
C VAL A 107 -24.99 8.71 0.78
N ALA A 108 -24.70 8.20 1.99
CA ALA A 108 -25.43 8.57 3.21
C ALA A 108 -25.26 10.05 3.59
N ASP A 109 -24.07 10.63 3.37
CA ASP A 109 -23.81 12.04 3.64
C ASP A 109 -24.46 12.97 2.60
N VAL A 110 -24.48 12.59 1.32
CA VAL A 110 -25.19 13.34 0.27
C VAL A 110 -26.71 13.33 0.49
N SER A 111 -27.26 12.23 1.02
CA SER A 111 -28.69 12.09 1.29
C SER A 111 -29.19 12.86 2.53
N ARG A 112 -28.27 13.48 3.28
CA ARG A 112 -28.55 14.31 4.48
C ARG A 112 -28.46 15.81 4.22
N LEU A 113 -28.10 16.22 3.00
CA LEU A 113 -28.08 17.61 2.52
C LEU A 113 -29.39 17.95 1.82
#